data_AF-A0A0A1I630-F1
#
_entry.id   AF-A0A0A1I630-F1
#
_cell.length_a   1.000
_cell.length_b   1.000
_cell.length_c   1.000
_cell.angle_alpha   90.00
_cell.angle_beta   90.00
_cell.angle_gamma   90.00
#
_symmetry.space_group_name_H-M   'P 1'
#
loop_
_entity.id
_entity.type
_entity.pdbx_description
1 polymer ?
#
loop_
_entity_poly.entity_id
_entity_poly.type
_entity_poly.pdbx_seq_one_letter_code
_entity_poly.pdbx_strand_id
1 'polypeptide(L)'
;EMHQYLDTDGSGTSANCVSATIFKERLQAATKWLKDNKKQGLIGEFAGGNNAQCISALQDGLKYMGANSDVWLGGIWWAAGP
;
A
#
# COMPACT_ATOMS: atom_id res chain seq x y z
N GLU A 1 -2.93 2.47 12.49
CA GLU A 1 -2.94 1.43 11.44
C GLU A 1 -3.85 1.96 10.32
N MET A 2 -3.54 1.65 9.06
CA MET A 2 -4.24 2.10 7.85
C MET A 2 -4.39 0.94 6.84
N HIS A 3 -5.47 0.92 6.06
CA HIS A 3 -5.66 -0.05 4.97
C HIS A 3 -5.53 0.62 3.60
N GLN A 4 -5.06 -0.11 2.59
CA GLN A 4 -4.98 0.42 1.24
C GLN A 4 -5.09 -0.64 0.14
N TYR A 5 -6.15 -0.53 -0.67
CA TYR A 5 -6.29 -1.27 -1.93
C TYR A 5 -5.94 -0.40 -3.14
N LEU A 6 -5.80 -1.03 -4.30
CA LEU A 6 -5.15 -0.43 -5.47
C LEU A 6 -6.10 -0.18 -6.65
N ASP A 7 -7.36 -0.60 -6.52
CA ASP A 7 -8.42 -0.37 -7.48
C ASP A 7 -8.98 1.06 -7.40
N THR A 8 -9.81 1.43 -8.38
CA THR A 8 -10.24 2.81 -8.65
C THR A 8 -10.80 3.52 -7.42
N ASP A 9 -11.66 2.85 -6.67
CA ASP A 9 -12.29 3.40 -5.46
C ASP A 9 -11.56 3.01 -4.16
N GLY A 10 -10.52 2.18 -4.26
CA GLY A 10 -9.76 1.70 -3.10
C GLY A 10 -10.55 0.73 -2.22
N SER A 11 -11.61 0.11 -2.75
CA SER A 11 -12.43 -0.86 -2.03
C SER A 11 -11.82 -2.25 -1.94
N GLY A 12 -10.91 -2.60 -2.85
CA GLY A 12 -10.34 -3.96 -2.95
C GLY A 12 -11.28 -4.98 -3.58
N THR A 13 -12.34 -4.54 -4.24
CA THR A 13 -13.34 -5.43 -4.85
C THR A 13 -13.05 -5.75 -6.32
N SER A 14 -12.17 -4.97 -6.95
CA SER A 14 -11.74 -5.18 -8.34
C SER A 14 -10.33 -5.77 -8.42
N ALA A 15 -10.12 -6.68 -9.37
CA ALA A 15 -8.79 -7.23 -9.68
C ALA A 15 -7.88 -6.23 -10.44
N ASN A 16 -8.42 -5.11 -10.90
CA ASN A 16 -7.67 -4.09 -11.65
C ASN A 16 -7.09 -3.05 -10.71
N CYS A 17 -5.80 -2.77 -10.84
CA CYS A 17 -5.16 -1.63 -10.17
C CYS A 17 -5.22 -0.40 -11.07
N VAL A 18 -5.26 0.82 -10.51
CA VAL A 18 -5.34 2.07 -11.29
C VAL A 18 -4.13 2.28 -12.20
N SER A 19 -2.92 2.03 -11.67
CA SER A 19 -1.66 2.20 -12.39
C SER A 19 -0.57 1.32 -11.78
N ALA A 20 0.60 1.26 -12.42
CA ALA A 20 1.78 0.55 -11.91
C ALA A 20 2.48 1.25 -10.71
N THR A 21 1.98 2.42 -10.28
CA THR A 21 2.58 3.24 -9.20
C THR A 21 1.58 3.64 -8.11
N ILE A 22 0.31 3.22 -8.25
CA ILE A 22 -0.79 3.72 -7.43
C ILE A 22 -0.59 3.47 -5.93
N PHE A 23 0.06 2.37 -5.55
CA PHE A 23 0.25 2.07 -4.13
C PHE A 23 1.13 3.13 -3.45
N LYS A 24 2.28 3.48 -4.04
CA LYS A 24 3.14 4.56 -3.54
C LYS A 24 2.38 5.88 -3.45
N GLU A 25 1.70 6.26 -4.53
CA GLU A 25 1.00 7.54 -4.64
C GLU A 25 0.00 7.71 -3.49
N ARG A 26 -0.78 6.67 -3.19
CA ARG A 26 -1.76 6.69 -2.08
C ARG A 26 -1.11 6.75 -0.69
N LEU A 27 0.13 6.27 -0.54
CA LEU A 27 0.86 6.30 0.74
C LEU A 27 1.59 7.63 1.02
N GLN A 28 1.80 8.50 0.02
CA GLN A 28 2.64 9.69 0.17
C GLN A 28 2.13 10.66 1.24
N ALA A 29 0.83 10.96 1.24
CA ALA A 29 0.23 11.88 2.20
C ALA A 29 0.30 11.33 3.63
N ALA A 30 -0.03 10.04 3.82
CA ALA A 30 0.07 9.37 5.11
C ALA A 30 1.53 9.33 5.62
N THR A 31 2.48 9.03 4.74
CA THR A 31 3.92 9.00 5.08
C THR A 31 4.40 10.36 5.56
N LYS A 32 4.03 11.43 4.84
CA LYS A 32 4.33 12.80 5.26
C LYS A 32 3.73 13.09 6.64
N TRP A 33 2.46 12.76 6.85
CA TRP A 33 1.78 12.98 8.13
C TRP A 33 2.48 12.23 9.27
N LEU A 34 2.86 10.97 9.08
CA LEU A 34 3.58 10.18 10.07
C LEU A 34 4.92 10.84 10.45
N LYS A 35 5.69 11.30 9.46
CA LYS A 35 6.97 11.99 9.69
C LYS A 35 6.79 13.29 10.46
N ASP A 36 5.86 14.14 10.01
CA ASP A 36 5.60 15.45 10.62
C ASP A 36 5.14 15.30 12.09
N ASN A 37 4.42 14.23 12.40
CA ASN A 37 3.82 14.00 13.73
C ASN A 37 4.61 13.02 14.60
N LYS A 38 5.79 12.57 14.16
CA LYS A 38 6.63 11.59 14.86
C LYS A 38 5.85 10.33 15.26
N LYS A 39 5.05 9.80 14.33
CA LYS A 39 4.25 8.59 14.50
C LYS A 39 4.76 7.49 13.58
N GLN A 40 4.42 6.25 13.94
CA GLN A 40 4.66 5.08 13.12
C GLN A 40 3.34 4.53 12.59
N GLY A 41 3.39 3.97 11.38
CA GLY A 41 2.28 3.36 10.69
C GLY A 41 2.55 1.90 10.38
N LEU A 42 1.46 1.16 10.22
CA LEU A 42 1.41 -0.21 9.72
C LEU A 42 0.28 -0.24 8.69
N ILE A 43 0.53 -0.85 7.53
CA ILE A 43 -0.55 -1.16 6.59
C ILE A 43 -1.18 -2.49 7.01
N GLY A 44 -2.31 -2.45 7.70
CA GLY A 44 -2.97 -3.64 8.25
C GLY A 44 -3.58 -4.53 7.16
N GLU A 45 -3.96 -3.92 6.03
CA GLU A 45 -4.47 -4.63 4.87
C GLU A 45 -4.01 -3.95 3.58
N PHE A 46 -3.54 -4.76 2.64
CA PHE A 46 -3.38 -4.38 1.24
C PHE A 46 -3.49 -5.60 0.34
N ALA A 47 -3.92 -5.39 -0.91
CA ALA A 47 -4.00 -6.43 -1.93
C ALA A 47 -3.97 -5.84 -3.34
N GLY A 48 -3.75 -6.71 -4.32
CA GLY A 48 -3.89 -6.41 -5.75
C GLY A 48 -4.16 -7.69 -6.54
N GLY A 49 -4.76 -7.56 -7.73
CA GLY A 49 -5.01 -8.70 -8.60
C GLY A 49 -3.72 -9.35 -9.14
N ASN A 50 -3.81 -10.62 -9.55
CA ASN A 50 -2.69 -11.36 -10.14
C ASN A 50 -2.49 -10.98 -11.62
N ASN A 51 -2.02 -9.76 -11.86
CA ASN A 51 -1.67 -9.25 -13.19
C ASN A 51 -0.44 -8.33 -13.13
N ALA A 52 0.21 -8.12 -14.28
CA ALA A 52 1.49 -7.42 -14.36
C ALA A 52 1.44 -5.97 -13.81
N GLN A 53 0.33 -5.26 -14.03
CA GLN A 53 0.18 -3.89 -13.54
C GLN A 53 0.08 -3.84 -12.01
N CYS A 54 -0.74 -4.71 -11.42
CA CYS A 54 -0.87 -4.81 -9.97
C CYS A 54 0.43 -5.28 -9.30
N ILE A 55 1.13 -6.26 -9.88
CA ILE A 55 2.43 -6.71 -9.37
C ILE A 55 3.43 -5.54 -9.35
N SER A 56 3.46 -4.73 -10.41
CA SER A 56 4.31 -3.54 -10.48
C SER A 56 3.93 -2.51 -9.41
N ALA A 57 2.64 -2.27 -9.21
CA ALA A 57 2.14 -1.36 -8.17
C ALA A 57 2.50 -1.82 -6.76
N LEU A 58 2.40 -3.13 -6.49
CA LEU A 58 2.79 -3.73 -5.22
C LEU A 58 4.29 -3.57 -4.97
N GLN A 59 5.13 -3.83 -5.98
CA GLN A 59 6.58 -3.65 -5.88
C GLN A 59 6.97 -2.19 -5.64
N ASP A 60 6.36 -1.23 -6.36
CA ASP A 60 6.61 0.20 -6.17
C ASP A 60 6.22 0.67 -4.76
N GLY A 61 5.02 0.28 -4.29
CA GLY A 61 4.53 0.63 -2.95
C GLY A 61 5.35 0.03 -1.82
N LEU A 62 5.67 -1.27 -1.89
CA LEU A 62 6.49 -1.94 -0.88
C LEU A 62 7.93 -1.39 -0.84
N LYS A 63 8.50 -1.07 -2.02
CA LYS A 63 9.81 -0.39 -2.10
C LYS A 63 9.75 1.00 -1.45
N TYR A 64 8.68 1.75 -1.68
CA TYR A 64 8.48 3.06 -1.06
C TYR A 64 8.34 2.96 0.47
N MET A 65 7.59 1.98 0.98
CA MET A 65 7.51 1.73 2.43
C MET A 65 8.87 1.36 3.01
N GLY A 66 9.63 0.49 2.35
CA GLY A 66 10.98 0.12 2.75
C GLY A 66 11.95 1.31 2.78
N ALA A 67 11.84 2.24 1.82
CA ALA A 67 12.63 3.48 1.81
C ALA A 67 12.18 4.50 2.89
N ASN A 68 11.04 4.30 3.53
CA ASN A 68 10.48 5.12 4.60
C ASN A 68 10.27 4.30 5.88
N SER A 69 11.17 3.35 6.15
CA SER A 69 11.13 2.47 7.32
C SER A 69 11.32 3.20 8.65
N ASP A 70 11.67 4.49 8.61
CA ASP A 70 11.64 5.37 9.78
C ASP A 70 10.22 5.54 10.36
N VAL A 71 9.19 5.45 9.50
CA VAL A 71 7.78 5.60 9.91
C VAL A 71 6.90 4.42 9.55
N TRP A 72 7.26 3.58 8.58
CA TRP A 72 6.49 2.38 8.24
C TRP A 72 7.09 1.12 8.84
N LEU A 73 6.31 0.43 9.69
CA LEU A 73 6.70 -0.83 10.32
C LEU A 73 6.58 -2.04 9.38
N GLY A 74 5.76 -1.93 8.34
CA GLY A 74 5.51 -3.01 7.37
C GLY A 74 4.08 -2.98 6.84
N GLY A 75 3.71 -4.06 6.15
CA GLY A 75 2.36 -4.29 5.64
C GLY A 75 1.95 -5.76 5.78
N ILE A 76 0.64 -6.00 5.95
CA ILE A 76 0.05 -7.33 6.08
C ILE A 76 -0.89 -7.56 4.89
N TRP A 77 -0.67 -8.65 4.15
CA TRP A 77 -1.45 -9.00 2.97
C TRP A 77 -2.87 -9.42 3.34
N TRP A 78 -3.85 -8.89 2.60
CA TRP A 78 -5.24 -9.32 2.69
C TRP A 78 -5.63 -10.16 1.46
N ALA A 79 -5.94 -11.45 1.60
CA ALA A 79 -5.83 -12.30 2.78
C ALA A 79 -5.33 -13.68 2.36
N ALA A 80 -5.08 -14.54 3.34
CA ALA A 80 -4.96 -15.98 3.13
C ALA A 80 -6.29 -16.65 3.54
N GLY A 81 -6.24 -17.66 4.41
CA GLY A 81 -7.38 -18.48 4.83
C GLY A 81 -7.02 -19.97 4.70
N PRO A 82 -7.72 -20.86 5.41
CA PRO A 82 -7.50 -22.31 5.34
C PRO A 82 -7.78 -22.89 3.95
#